data_AF-A0A269YZR7-F1
#
_entry.id   AF-A0A269YZR7-F1
#
_cell.length_a   1.000
_cell.length_b   1.000
_cell.length_c   1.000
_cell.angle_alpha   90.00
_cell.angle_beta   90.00
_cell.angle_gamma   90.00
#
_symmetry.space_group_name_H-M   'P 1'
#
loop_
_entity.id
_entity.type
_entity.pdbx_description
1 polymer ?
#
loop_
_entity_poly.entity_id
_entity_poly.type
_entity_poly.pdbx_seq_one_letter_code
_entity_poly.pdbx_strand_id
1 'polypeptide(L)' 'VGATILDSKTGGLVAISGGRNYKDVVDRNQATDAHPTGSSLKPFLAYGPAIENMHWATNHALQDESSYQVDGSTFR' A
#
# COMPACT_ATOMS: atom_id res chain seq x y z
N VAL A 1 -7.47 -14.41 1.07
CA VAL A 1 -7.32 -13.49 -0.08
C VAL A 1 -8.50 -12.54 -0.03
N GLY A 2 -8.24 -11.25 -0.23
CA GLY A 2 -9.26 -10.24 -0.47
C GLY A 2 -8.86 -9.47 -1.71
N ALA A 3 -9.81 -9.16 -2.58
CA ALA A 3 -9.55 -8.40 -3.79
C ALA A 3 -10.70 -7.42 -4.06
N THR A 4 -10.36 -6.22 -4.52
CA THR A 4 -11.30 -5.15 -4.84
C THR A 4 -10.89 -4.53 -6.17
N ILE A 5 -11.84 -4.40 -7.09
CA ILE A 5 -11.66 -3.74 -8.39
C ILE A 5 -12.57 -2.51 -8.41
N LEU A 6 -11.94 -1.37 -8.68
CA LEU A 6 -12.61 -0.07 -8.72
C LEU A 6 -12.47 0.54 -10.12
N ASP A 7 -13.44 1.36 -10.49
CA ASP A 7 -13.28 2.28 -11.62
C ASP A 7 -12.33 3.42 -11.20
N SER A 8 -11.21 3.58 -11.91
CA SER A 8 -10.16 4.53 -11.51
C SER A 8 -10.57 6.00 -11.60
N LYS A 9 -11.58 6.35 -12.41
CA LYS A 9 -12.02 7.73 -12.62
C LYS A 9 -13.05 8.16 -11.58
N THR A 10 -13.92 7.25 -11.20
CA THR A 10 -15.08 7.52 -10.35
C THR A 10 -14.92 6.99 -8.93
N GLY A 11 -14.02 6.02 -8.71
CA GLY A 11 -13.88 5.28 -7.45
C GLY A 11 -15.01 4.28 -7.20
N GLY A 12 -15.90 4.06 -8.16
CA GLY A 12 -17.02 3.13 -8.02
C GLY A 12 -16.59 1.68 -7.92
N LEU A 13 -17.28 0.89 -7.10
CA LEU A 13 -17.02 -0.54 -6.94
C LEU A 13 -17.50 -1.33 -8.15
N VAL A 14 -16.57 -1.89 -8.92
CA VAL A 14 -16.89 -2.72 -10.10
C VAL A 14 -17.04 -4.18 -9.70
N ALA A 15 -16.14 -4.68 -8.86
CA ALA A 15 -16.18 -6.04 -8.33
C ALA A 15 -15.42 -6.16 -7.00
N ILE A 16 -15.84 -7.10 -6.14
CA ILE A 16 -15.15 -7.41 -4.88
C ILE A 16 -15.22 -8.92 -4.59
N SER A 17 -14.17 -9.45 -3.97
CA SER A 17 -14.10 -10.82 -3.48
C SER A 17 -13.57 -10.86 -2.06
N GLY A 18 -14.41 -11.33 -1.12
CA GLY A 18 -14.04 -11.46 0.30
C GLY A 18 -13.23 -12.69 0.65
N GLY A 19 -12.98 -13.59 -0.31
CA GLY A 19 -12.29 -14.87 -0.08
C GLY A 19 -12.65 -15.93 -1.12
N ARG A 20 -11.94 -17.05 -1.08
CA ARG A 20 -12.31 -18.25 -1.85
C ARG A 20 -13.58 -18.85 -1.24
N ASN A 21 -14.57 -19.17 -2.06
CA ASN A 21 -15.87 -19.75 -1.62
C ASN A 21 -16.58 -18.92 -0.54
N TYR A 22 -16.45 -17.60 -0.62
CA TYR A 22 -16.99 -16.67 0.37
C TYR A 22 -18.51 -16.84 0.57
N LYS A 23 -18.93 -16.93 1.84
CA LYS A 23 -20.33 -16.90 2.27
C LYS A 23 -20.58 -15.75 3.22
N ASP A 24 -21.62 -14.98 2.92
CA ASP A 24 -22.05 -13.88 3.78
C ASP A 24 -22.44 -14.37 5.18
N VAL A 25 -22.28 -13.51 6.19
CA VAL A 25 -22.49 -13.75 7.64
C VAL A 25 -21.56 -14.79 8.28
N VAL A 26 -21.16 -15.83 7.55
CA VAL A 26 -20.28 -16.91 8.03
C VAL A 26 -18.81 -16.53 7.92
N ASP A 27 -18.42 -15.97 6.77
CA ASP A 27 -17.02 -15.64 6.50
C ASP A 27 -16.75 -14.15 6.67
N ARG A 28 -15.56 -13.84 7.19
CA ARG A 28 -15.09 -12.47 7.30
C ARG A 28 -14.60 -11.97 5.94
N ASN A 29 -15.17 -10.88 5.45
CA ASN A 29 -14.79 -10.30 4.17
C ASN A 29 -13.36 -9.75 4.22
N GLN A 30 -12.41 -10.52 3.67
CA GLN A 30 -10.99 -10.18 3.71
C GLN A 30 -10.63 -8.93 2.88
N ALA A 31 -11.49 -8.50 1.97
CA ALA A 31 -11.26 -7.31 1.15
C ALA A 31 -11.60 -6.00 1.87
N THR A 32 -12.36 -6.05 2.97
CA THR A 32 -12.74 -4.86 3.77
C THR A 32 -12.06 -4.81 5.14
N ASP A 33 -11.40 -5.89 5.56
CA ASP A 33 -10.60 -5.93 6.78
C ASP A 33 -9.26 -5.22 6.62
N ALA A 34 -8.75 -4.67 7.74
CA ALA A 34 -7.40 -4.13 7.80
C ALA A 34 -6.34 -5.23 7.91
N HIS A 35 -5.28 -5.10 7.10
CA HIS A 35 -4.12 -6.00 7.10
C HIS A 35 -2.82 -5.18 7.12
N PRO A 36 -1.70 -5.73 7.63
CA PRO A 36 -0.38 -5.11 7.49
C PRO A 36 -0.06 -4.85 6.02
N THR A 37 0.26 -3.60 5.68
CA THR A 37 0.40 -3.15 4.28
C THR A 37 1.79 -3.40 3.69
N GLY A 38 2.79 -3.66 4.53
CA GLY A 38 4.19 -3.79 4.11
C GLY A 38 4.66 -2.60 3.28
N SER A 39 5.41 -2.86 2.22
CA SER A 39 5.96 -1.83 1.32
C SER A 39 4.91 -1.07 0.49
N SER A 40 3.63 -1.44 0.54
CA SER A 40 2.57 -0.84 -0.28
C SER A 40 2.32 0.65 0.01
N LEU A 41 2.69 1.12 1.21
CA LEU A 41 2.52 2.53 1.60
C LEU A 41 3.69 3.46 1.21
N LYS A 42 4.81 2.91 0.69
CA LYS A 42 5.98 3.72 0.30
C LYS A 42 5.64 4.89 -0.64
N PRO A 43 4.77 4.73 -1.67
CA PRO A 43 4.39 5.85 -2.52
C PRO A 43 3.67 6.98 -1.78
N PHE A 44 2.92 6.68 -0.72
CA PHE A 44 2.10 7.68 -0.02
C PHE A 44 2.84 8.37 1.14
N LEU A 45 3.76 7.67 1.80
CA LEU A 45 4.46 8.20 2.98
C LEU A 45 5.88 8.71 2.69
N ALA A 46 6.47 8.34 1.56
CA ALA A 46 7.83 8.74 1.21
C ALA A 46 7.88 9.44 -0.17
N TYR A 47 7.80 8.68 -1.25
CA TYR A 47 8.11 9.20 -2.59
C TYR A 47 7.09 10.22 -3.10
N GLY A 48 5.80 9.99 -2.91
CA GLY A 48 4.73 10.92 -3.31
C GLY A 48 4.86 12.29 -2.64
N PRO A 49 4.96 12.35 -1.29
CA PRO A 49 5.21 13.61 -0.59
C PRO A 49 6.50 14.33 -1.03
N ALA A 50 7.57 13.59 -1.35
CA ALA A 50 8.81 14.20 -1.83
C ALA A 50 8.63 14.82 -3.23
N ILE A 51 7.89 14.17 -4.13
CA ILE A 51 7.56 14.72 -5.45
C ILE A 51 6.65 15.96 -5.30
N GLU A 52 5.60 15.89 -4.50
CA GLU A 52 4.64 16.98 -4.32
C GLU A 52 5.26 18.22 -3.67
N ASN A 53 5.98 18.04 -2.56
CA ASN A 53 6.46 19.18 -1.77
C ASN A 53 7.84 19.66 -2.19
N MET A 54 8.71 18.75 -2.66
CA MET A 54 10.10 19.05 -3.02
C MET A 54 10.37 19.00 -4.52
N HIS A 55 9.37 18.65 -5.34
CA HIS A 55 9.48 18.60 -6.80
C HIS A 55 10.61 17.69 -7.30
N TRP A 56 10.83 16.56 -6.62
CA TRP A 56 11.82 15.58 -7.06
C TRP A 56 11.49 15.05 -8.47
N ALA A 57 12.50 15.05 -9.33
CA ALA A 57 12.43 14.33 -10.58
C ALA A 57 12.39 12.82 -10.33
N THR A 58 11.82 12.05 -11.25
CA THR A 58 11.70 10.59 -11.12
C THR A 58 13.05 9.86 -11.10
N ASN A 59 14.13 10.53 -11.50
CA ASN A 59 15.51 10.05 -11.46
C ASN A 59 16.33 10.61 -10.28
N HIS A 60 15.70 11.16 -9.25
CA HIS A 60 16.39 11.60 -8.05
C HIS A 60 17.20 10.44 -7.43
N ALA A 61 18.50 10.65 -7.23
CA ALA A 61 19.40 9.62 -6.75
C ALA A 61 19.31 9.43 -5.24
N LEU A 62 19.15 8.18 -4.81
CA LEU A 62 19.20 7.77 -3.41
C LEU A 62 20.32 6.74 -3.23
N GLN A 63 21.12 6.91 -2.20
CA GLN A 63 22.14 5.93 -1.83
C GLN A 63 21.48 4.79 -1.04
N ASP A 64 21.68 3.55 -1.50
CA ASP A 64 21.27 2.36 -0.77
C ASP A 64 22.39 1.87 0.14
N GLU A 65 22.03 1.22 1.25
CA GLU A 65 22.94 0.76 2.29
C GLU A 65 22.52 -0.62 2.79
N SER A 66 23.48 -1.45 3.20
CA SER A 66 23.19 -2.78 3.74
C SER A 66 22.53 -2.76 5.13
N SER A 67 22.57 -1.62 5.81
CA SER A 67 21.82 -1.37 7.03
C SER A 67 21.66 0.12 7.28
N TYR A 68 20.54 0.55 7.86
CA TYR A 68 20.25 1.95 8.15
C TYR A 68 19.66 2.13 9.56
N GLN A 69 19.99 3.23 10.25
CA GLN A 69 19.55 3.51 11.63
C GLN A 69 18.46 4.59 11.65
N VAL A 70 17.35 4.32 12.32
CA VAL A 70 16.28 5.30 12.59
C VAL A 70 15.83 5.15 14.04
N ASP A 71 15.84 6.24 14.82
CA ASP A 71 15.33 6.30 16.20
C ASP A 71 15.84 5.17 17.12
N GLY A 72 17.11 4.78 16.97
CA GLY A 72 17.76 3.73 17.76
C GLY A 72 17.49 2.29 17.28
N SER A 73 16.79 2.12 16.16
CA SER A 73 16.55 0.82 15.52
C SER A 73 17.38 0.66 14.24
N THR A 74 17.97 -0.52 14.05
CA THR A 74 18.72 -0.87 12.84
C THR A 74 17.86 -1.66 11.88
N PHE A 75 17.65 -1.12 10.69
CA PHE A 75 17.01 -1.80 9.57
C PHE A 75 18.10 -2.43 8.71
N ARG A 76 17.86 -3.65 8.23
CA ARG A 76 18.77 -4.46 7.39
C ARG A 76 17.97 -5.04 6.24
#